data_AF-A0A8S9Z3I2-F1
#
_entry.id   AF-A0A8S9Z3I2-F1
#
_cell.length_a   1.000
_cell.length_b   1.000
_cell.length_c   1.000
_cell.angle_alpha   90.00
_cell.angle_beta   90.00
_cell.angle_gamma   90.00
#
_symmetry.space_group_name_H-M   'P 1'
#
loop_
_entity.id
_entity.type
_entity.pdbx_description
1 polymer ?
#
loop_
_entity_poly.entity_id
_entity_poly.type
_entity_poly.pdbx_seq_one_letter_code
_entity_poly.pdbx_strand_id
1 'polypeptide(L)'
;MAMRLGCRSGQFRFARALQLASTIPPLTEDVLSDLHNLFISMSLEIPSWMFLQWLDLLLAGLFVNTSVEPYLVQDLIGRIATEHTHLVLSSFLVITSACVEDNWSQSMFTDGTVGYSLDHFSTIARPTIKKYGELVQTLLHIENSRYQLFHVLSSSSLFNRFLEELSFLEEPRAVLKEWFSTRAKPLLTKTAPGSDARRVVCEHYVALIKRSFRRPVLTRLSDDGRIVELANELPSNGSYRFAQEKRVLTACAQVFGPDGGRLCEVTVEDFEHAVKSVEEMLNKLPKVTNSRRLSDYSPWLAQFTTPEHSSGQELRMPVAAYAYDCSLQPSQSVLIYRVESSINVSVSLN
;
A
#
# COMPACT_ATOMS: atom_id res chain seq x y z
N MET A 1 -6.69 28.87 -12.62
CA MET A 1 -6.69 30.28 -12.13
C MET A 1 -7.15 30.41 -10.68
N ALA A 2 -8.35 29.95 -10.29
CA ALA A 2 -8.84 30.09 -8.90
C ALA A 2 -7.90 29.46 -7.84
N MET A 3 -7.43 28.22 -8.06
CA MET A 3 -6.48 27.56 -7.14
C MET A 3 -5.13 28.27 -7.06
N ARG A 4 -4.62 28.82 -8.18
CA ARG A 4 -3.40 29.62 -8.23
C ARG A 4 -3.49 30.88 -7.35
N LEU A 5 -4.70 31.44 -7.20
CA LEU A 5 -4.97 32.59 -6.34
C LEU A 5 -5.24 32.23 -4.87
N GLY A 6 -5.13 30.97 -4.48
CA GLY A 6 -5.41 30.57 -3.10
C GLY A 6 -6.87 30.16 -2.84
N CYS A 7 -7.76 30.17 -3.84
CA CYS A 7 -9.19 30.03 -3.60
C CYS A 7 -9.63 28.58 -3.32
N ARG A 8 -10.19 28.34 -2.12
CA ARG A 8 -10.73 27.03 -1.69
C ARG A 8 -11.83 26.48 -2.61
N SER A 9 -12.71 27.34 -3.13
CA SER A 9 -13.75 26.89 -4.07
C SER A 9 -13.18 26.31 -5.36
N GLY A 10 -12.00 26.75 -5.78
CA GLY A 10 -11.26 26.13 -6.88
C GLY A 10 -10.71 24.77 -6.48
N GLN A 11 -10.14 24.68 -5.27
CA GLN A 11 -9.61 23.44 -4.71
C GLN A 11 -10.66 22.33 -4.66
N PHE A 12 -11.87 22.61 -4.14
CA PHE A 12 -12.98 21.66 -4.11
C PHE A 12 -13.47 21.19 -5.49
N ARG A 13 -13.21 21.97 -6.54
CA ARG A 13 -13.62 21.65 -7.92
C ARG A 13 -12.51 20.99 -8.73
N PHE A 14 -11.32 20.81 -8.15
CA PHE A 14 -10.19 20.21 -8.85
C PHE A 14 -10.49 18.80 -9.35
N ALA A 15 -11.08 17.93 -8.54
CA ALA A 15 -11.45 16.57 -8.95
C ALA A 15 -12.34 16.57 -10.21
N ARG A 16 -13.25 17.56 -10.35
CA ARG A 16 -14.06 17.71 -11.55
C ARG A 16 -13.23 18.15 -12.76
N ALA A 17 -12.26 19.04 -12.57
CA ALA A 17 -11.35 19.45 -13.63
C ALA A 17 -10.49 18.28 -14.14
N LEU A 18 -9.95 17.48 -13.21
CA LEU A 18 -9.22 16.25 -13.54
C LEU A 18 -10.12 15.28 -14.32
N GLN A 19 -11.32 15.01 -13.83
CA GLN A 19 -12.27 14.13 -14.53
C GLN A 19 -12.57 14.63 -15.95
N LEU A 20 -12.80 15.93 -16.15
CA LEU A 20 -13.05 16.49 -17.48
C LEU A 20 -11.84 16.32 -18.40
N ALA A 21 -10.63 16.54 -17.89
CA ALA A 21 -9.40 16.31 -18.66
C ALA A 21 -9.23 14.82 -19.01
N SER A 22 -9.47 13.90 -18.06
CA SER A 22 -9.36 12.45 -18.27
C SER A 22 -10.41 11.90 -19.24
N THR A 23 -11.59 12.52 -19.36
CA THR A 23 -12.64 12.05 -20.30
C THR A 23 -12.33 12.34 -21.77
N ILE A 24 -11.39 13.25 -22.05
CA ILE A 24 -11.04 13.58 -23.42
C ILE A 24 -10.05 12.54 -23.92
N PRO A 25 -10.34 11.84 -25.05
CA PRO A 25 -9.40 10.91 -25.61
C PRO A 25 -8.15 11.65 -26.12
N PRO A 26 -6.98 11.01 -26.10
CA PRO A 26 -5.80 11.57 -26.74
C PRO A 26 -6.02 11.61 -28.27
N LEU A 27 -5.30 12.50 -28.96
CA LEU A 27 -5.41 12.69 -30.42
C LEU A 27 -4.93 11.46 -31.20
N THR A 28 -3.95 10.74 -30.67
CA THR A 28 -3.52 9.40 -31.08
C THR A 28 -3.10 8.63 -29.82
N GLU A 29 -2.67 7.36 -29.92
CA GLU A 29 -2.08 6.60 -28.80
C GLU A 29 -0.95 7.37 -28.06
N ASP A 30 -0.43 8.40 -28.73
CA ASP A 30 0.85 9.03 -28.52
C ASP A 30 0.78 10.57 -28.61
N VAL A 31 -0.40 11.17 -28.60
CA VAL A 31 -0.47 12.63 -28.69
C VAL A 31 -1.57 13.13 -27.77
N LEU A 32 -1.17 13.87 -26.74
CA LEU A 32 -2.10 14.53 -25.84
C LEU A 32 -2.84 15.67 -26.56
N SER A 33 -4.11 15.86 -26.20
CA SER A 33 -4.91 16.98 -26.72
C SER A 33 -4.40 18.32 -26.20
N ASP A 34 -4.76 19.42 -26.88
CA ASP A 34 -4.45 20.76 -26.39
C ASP A 34 -5.03 21.02 -24.99
N LEU A 35 -6.16 20.40 -24.65
CA LEU A 35 -6.72 20.50 -23.30
C LEU A 35 -5.86 19.79 -22.26
N HIS A 36 -5.28 18.64 -22.59
CA HIS A 36 -4.36 17.95 -21.68
C HIS A 36 -3.10 18.79 -21.44
N ASN A 37 -2.50 19.35 -22.49
CA ASN A 37 -1.34 20.22 -22.37
C ASN A 37 -1.65 21.50 -21.58
N LEU A 38 -2.85 22.08 -21.80
CA LEU A 38 -3.34 23.21 -21.02
C LEU A 38 -3.53 22.82 -19.55
N PHE A 39 -4.12 21.66 -19.26
CA PHE A 39 -4.31 21.19 -17.89
C PHE A 39 -2.97 21.01 -17.17
N ILE A 40 -2.00 20.34 -17.80
CA ILE A 40 -0.66 20.10 -17.24
C ILE A 40 0.03 21.43 -16.95
N SER A 41 0.14 22.31 -17.95
CA SER A 41 0.79 23.61 -17.79
C SER A 41 0.14 24.47 -16.70
N MET A 42 -1.20 24.55 -16.65
CA MET A 42 -1.90 25.31 -15.62
C MET A 42 -1.74 24.70 -14.23
N SER A 43 -1.64 23.38 -14.12
CA SER A 43 -1.50 22.68 -12.84
C SER A 43 -0.09 22.85 -12.25
N LEU A 44 0.93 22.97 -13.11
CA LEU A 44 2.30 23.28 -12.69
C LEU A 44 2.44 24.64 -12.01
N GLU A 45 1.58 25.62 -12.34
CA GLU A 45 1.58 26.94 -11.69
C GLU A 45 0.87 26.97 -10.33
N ILE A 46 0.14 25.92 -9.97
CA ILE A 46 -0.60 25.85 -8.71
C ILE A 46 0.35 25.38 -7.60
N PRO A 47 0.30 25.98 -6.39
CA PRO A 47 1.05 25.47 -5.24
C PRO A 47 0.69 24.02 -4.90
N SER A 48 1.70 23.17 -4.64
CA SER A 48 1.55 21.73 -4.40
C SER A 48 0.55 21.41 -3.27
N TRP A 49 0.58 22.19 -2.19
CA TRP A 49 -0.26 22.01 -1.01
C TRP A 49 -1.77 22.07 -1.33
N MET A 50 -2.18 22.73 -2.41
CA MET A 50 -3.58 22.79 -2.85
C MET A 50 -4.12 21.42 -3.30
N PHE A 51 -3.24 20.50 -3.65
CA PHE A 51 -3.63 19.18 -4.13
C PHE A 51 -3.72 18.13 -3.02
N LEU A 52 -3.27 18.44 -1.80
CA LEU A 52 -3.18 17.47 -0.69
C LEU A 52 -4.51 16.82 -0.33
N GLN A 53 -5.63 17.55 -0.41
CA GLN A 53 -6.96 16.97 -0.14
C GLN A 53 -7.40 15.94 -1.20
N TRP A 54 -6.74 15.91 -2.35
CA TRP A 54 -7.01 14.99 -3.47
C TRP A 54 -5.88 13.97 -3.65
N LEU A 55 -5.02 13.81 -2.64
CA LEU A 55 -3.84 12.97 -2.75
C LEU A 55 -4.18 11.52 -3.11
N ASP A 56 -5.19 10.93 -2.47
CA ASP A 56 -5.62 9.55 -2.78
C ASP A 56 -6.12 9.43 -4.23
N LEU A 57 -6.85 10.42 -4.72
CA LEU A 57 -7.33 10.46 -6.11
C LEU A 57 -6.18 10.55 -7.10
N LEU A 58 -5.22 11.44 -6.83
CA LEU A 58 -4.05 11.64 -7.69
C LEU A 58 -3.18 10.39 -7.72
N LEU A 59 -2.88 9.82 -6.56
CA LEU A 59 -2.09 8.60 -6.45
C LEU A 59 -2.80 7.43 -7.12
N ALA A 60 -4.12 7.28 -6.95
CA ALA A 60 -4.87 6.23 -7.65
C ALA A 60 -4.78 6.41 -9.17
N GLY A 61 -4.88 7.64 -9.66
CA GLY A 61 -4.73 7.99 -11.07
C GLY A 61 -3.40 7.59 -11.70
N LEU A 62 -2.32 7.39 -10.92
CA LEU A 62 -1.06 6.84 -11.42
C LEU A 62 -1.16 5.37 -11.84
N PHE A 63 -2.04 4.61 -11.21
CA PHE A 63 -2.18 3.16 -11.37
C PHE A 63 -3.45 2.78 -12.15
N VAL A 64 -4.13 3.76 -12.75
CA VAL A 64 -5.29 3.50 -13.61
C VAL A 64 -4.80 3.11 -15.01
N ASN A 65 -5.32 2.00 -15.54
CA ASN A 65 -4.99 1.48 -16.89
C ASN A 65 -5.54 2.34 -18.06
N THR A 66 -5.81 3.63 -17.85
CA THR A 66 -6.26 4.56 -18.90
C THR A 66 -5.05 5.22 -19.57
N SER A 67 -5.24 5.64 -20.83
CA SER A 67 -4.16 6.20 -21.64
C SER A 67 -3.75 7.64 -21.29
N VAL A 68 -4.48 8.35 -20.42
CA VAL A 68 -4.29 9.80 -20.23
C VAL A 68 -4.05 10.18 -18.77
N GLU A 69 -4.77 9.56 -17.83
CA GLU A 69 -4.80 10.02 -16.43
C GLU A 69 -3.43 10.00 -15.73
N PRO A 70 -2.58 8.97 -15.89
CA PRO A 70 -1.23 8.98 -15.32
C PRO A 70 -0.41 10.20 -15.73
N TYR A 71 -0.55 10.66 -16.99
CA TYR A 71 0.18 11.83 -17.50
C TYR A 71 -0.29 13.15 -16.90
N LEU A 72 -1.57 13.24 -16.53
CA LEU A 72 -2.13 14.45 -15.93
C LEU A 72 -1.67 14.64 -14.49
N VAL A 73 -1.35 13.54 -13.79
CA VAL A 73 -1.11 13.55 -12.34
C VAL A 73 0.35 13.33 -11.94
N GLN A 74 1.19 12.76 -12.80
CA GLN A 74 2.58 12.40 -12.46
C GLN A 74 3.42 13.56 -11.91
N ASP A 75 3.42 14.70 -12.60
CA ASP A 75 4.28 15.84 -12.23
C ASP A 75 3.75 16.52 -10.95
N LEU A 76 2.43 16.49 -10.76
CA LEU A 76 1.81 16.96 -9.53
C LEU A 76 2.25 16.12 -8.35
N ILE A 77 2.21 14.79 -8.48
CA ILE A 77 2.60 13.88 -7.41
C ILE A 77 4.10 13.95 -7.19
N GLY A 78 4.91 14.08 -8.25
CA GLY A 78 6.34 14.35 -8.15
C GLY A 78 6.63 15.56 -7.26
N ARG A 79 5.94 16.68 -7.50
CA ARG A 79 6.07 17.90 -6.69
C ARG A 79 5.58 17.73 -5.25
N ILE A 80 4.44 17.06 -5.04
CA ILE A 80 3.93 16.82 -3.69
C ILE A 80 4.87 15.87 -2.93
N ALA A 81 5.43 14.86 -3.59
CA ALA A 81 6.36 13.91 -2.99
C ALA A 81 7.70 14.57 -2.63
N THR A 82 8.17 15.56 -3.39
CA THR A 82 9.39 16.30 -3.05
C THR A 82 9.17 17.33 -1.94
N GLU A 83 8.06 18.07 -1.98
CA GLU A 83 7.77 19.14 -1.02
C GLU A 83 7.13 18.62 0.28
N HIS A 84 6.37 17.53 0.21
CA HIS A 84 5.49 17.02 1.26
C HIS A 84 5.54 15.48 1.37
N THR A 85 6.71 14.86 1.24
CA THR A 85 6.89 13.39 1.21
C THR A 85 6.10 12.67 2.29
N HIS A 86 6.21 13.12 3.55
CA HIS A 86 5.55 12.52 4.72
C HIS A 86 4.02 12.43 4.62
N LEU A 87 3.38 13.30 3.82
CA LEU A 87 1.93 13.26 3.58
C LEU A 87 1.57 12.23 2.50
N VAL A 88 2.46 12.01 1.53
CA VAL A 88 2.26 11.08 0.41
C VAL A 88 2.43 9.62 0.82
N LEU A 89 3.34 9.34 1.75
CA LEU A 89 3.78 7.99 2.08
C LEU A 89 2.65 7.03 2.49
N SER A 90 1.74 7.46 3.37
CA SER A 90 0.62 6.61 3.83
C SER A 90 -0.29 6.19 2.67
N SER A 91 -0.79 7.16 1.90
CA SER A 91 -1.68 6.92 0.77
C SER A 91 -1.00 6.10 -0.33
N PHE A 92 0.29 6.36 -0.57
CA PHE A 92 1.09 5.60 -1.54
C PHE A 92 1.21 4.12 -1.15
N LEU A 93 1.48 3.81 0.11
CA LEU A 93 1.54 2.43 0.58
C LEU A 93 0.18 1.73 0.46
N VAL A 94 -0.91 2.40 0.83
CA VAL A 94 -2.26 1.84 0.69
C VAL A 94 -2.54 1.48 -0.77
N ILE A 95 -2.31 2.41 -1.69
CA ILE A 95 -2.60 2.18 -3.11
C ILE A 95 -1.69 1.11 -3.71
N THR A 96 -0.38 1.16 -3.45
CA THR A 96 0.55 0.13 -3.98
C THR A 96 0.29 -1.24 -3.39
N SER A 97 -0.09 -1.34 -2.11
CA SER A 97 -0.52 -2.59 -1.50
C SER A 97 -1.79 -3.14 -2.17
N ALA A 98 -2.79 -2.29 -2.44
CA ALA A 98 -3.99 -2.67 -3.16
C ALA A 98 -3.70 -3.13 -4.60
N CYS A 99 -2.83 -2.44 -5.33
CA CYS A 99 -2.41 -2.86 -6.68
C CYS A 99 -1.75 -4.24 -6.67
N VAL A 100 -0.83 -4.47 -5.73
CA VAL A 100 -0.20 -5.79 -5.56
C VAL A 100 -1.29 -6.82 -5.27
N GLU A 101 -2.12 -6.57 -4.26
CA GLU A 101 -3.22 -7.45 -3.84
C GLU A 101 -4.27 -7.76 -4.92
N ASP A 102 -4.59 -6.79 -5.78
CA ASP A 102 -5.49 -6.97 -6.92
C ASP A 102 -4.84 -7.82 -8.00
N ASN A 103 -3.55 -7.64 -8.27
CA ASN A 103 -2.84 -8.47 -9.24
C ASN A 103 -2.71 -9.92 -8.81
N TRP A 104 -2.58 -10.20 -7.51
CA TRP A 104 -2.68 -11.57 -7.01
C TRP A 104 -4.04 -12.22 -7.32
N SER A 105 -5.13 -11.44 -7.37
CA SER A 105 -6.46 -11.96 -7.71
C SER A 105 -6.65 -12.18 -9.22
N GLN A 106 -5.85 -11.50 -10.05
CA GLN A 106 -5.94 -11.49 -11.52
C GLN A 106 -4.87 -12.34 -12.22
N SER A 107 -3.77 -12.72 -11.53
CA SER A 107 -2.66 -13.53 -12.07
C SER A 107 -3.02 -15.00 -12.30
N MET A 108 -4.23 -15.27 -12.81
CA MET A 108 -4.66 -16.58 -13.30
C MET A 108 -3.96 -16.98 -14.61
N PHE A 109 -3.07 -16.16 -15.20
CA PHE A 109 -2.69 -16.33 -16.62
C PHE A 109 -1.24 -16.10 -17.05
N THR A 110 -0.26 -15.80 -16.19
CA THR A 110 1.13 -15.61 -16.69
C THR A 110 2.19 -16.19 -15.77
N ASP A 111 3.03 -17.04 -16.36
CA ASP A 111 4.25 -17.60 -15.80
C ASP A 111 5.14 -16.56 -15.11
N GLY A 112 5.54 -16.85 -13.87
CA GLY A 112 6.76 -16.34 -13.26
C GLY A 112 6.68 -14.95 -12.60
N THR A 113 6.98 -14.94 -11.29
CA THR A 113 7.06 -13.78 -10.37
C THR A 113 5.73 -13.09 -10.11
N VAL A 114 5.16 -13.34 -8.93
CA VAL A 114 3.91 -12.70 -8.53
C VAL A 114 4.17 -11.26 -8.12
N GLY A 115 3.55 -10.31 -8.82
CA GLY A 115 3.74 -8.88 -8.60
C GLY A 115 2.91 -8.03 -9.53
N TYR A 116 2.83 -6.74 -9.22
CA TYR A 116 2.17 -5.76 -10.07
C TYR A 116 3.13 -5.24 -11.14
N SER A 117 2.94 -5.64 -12.39
CA SER A 117 3.82 -5.22 -13.48
C SER A 117 3.60 -3.75 -13.82
N LEU A 118 4.64 -2.91 -13.69
CA LEU A 118 4.60 -1.57 -14.25
C LEU A 118 4.67 -1.62 -15.79
N ASP A 119 5.06 -2.75 -16.39
CA ASP A 119 5.06 -2.91 -17.86
C ASP A 119 3.66 -3.02 -18.48
N HIS A 120 2.61 -3.36 -17.71
CA HIS A 120 1.24 -3.20 -18.25
C HIS A 120 0.90 -1.74 -18.55
N PHE A 121 1.69 -0.79 -18.03
CA PHE A 121 1.61 0.63 -18.34
C PHE A 121 2.63 1.08 -19.40
N SER A 122 3.57 0.22 -19.82
CA SER A 122 4.59 0.57 -20.82
C SER A 122 4.07 0.44 -22.25
N THR A 123 2.98 -0.31 -22.47
CA THR A 123 2.39 -0.47 -23.81
C THR A 123 1.62 0.76 -24.31
N ILE A 124 1.21 1.69 -23.45
CA ILE A 124 0.36 2.85 -23.83
C ILE A 124 1.11 4.18 -23.63
N ALA A 125 2.38 4.19 -24.02
CA ALA A 125 3.24 5.38 -23.91
C ALA A 125 4.24 5.50 -25.07
N ARG A 126 3.84 6.13 -26.17
CA ARG A 126 4.82 6.69 -27.11
C ARG A 126 4.50 8.13 -27.50
N PRO A 127 4.39 9.13 -26.58
CA PRO A 127 3.98 10.44 -27.05
C PRO A 127 4.91 11.03 -28.12
N THR A 128 4.51 11.04 -29.39
CA THR A 128 5.34 11.53 -30.49
C THR A 128 5.10 13.03 -30.58
N ILE A 129 5.75 13.78 -29.71
CA ILE A 129 5.90 15.22 -29.93
C ILE A 129 6.81 15.38 -31.14
N LYS A 130 6.20 15.56 -32.33
CA LYS A 130 6.93 15.87 -33.57
C LYS A 130 7.64 17.21 -33.44
N LYS A 131 8.83 17.21 -32.86
CA LYS A 131 9.94 18.12 -33.18
C LYS A 131 11.27 17.42 -32.86
N TYR A 132 12.00 17.14 -33.94
CA TYR A 132 13.24 16.39 -33.97
C TYR A 132 14.29 16.95 -32.98
N GLY A 133 14.84 16.09 -32.10
CA GLY A 133 16.07 16.36 -31.34
C GLY A 133 15.99 16.12 -29.82
N GLU A 134 14.92 16.58 -29.15
CA GLU A 134 14.78 16.53 -27.68
C GLU A 134 14.03 15.26 -27.16
N LEU A 135 13.49 14.46 -28.07
CA LEU A 135 12.55 13.34 -27.82
C LEU A 135 13.09 12.18 -26.96
N VAL A 136 14.39 11.88 -27.04
CA VAL A 136 14.97 10.76 -26.26
C VAL A 136 15.11 11.14 -24.77
N GLN A 137 15.30 12.42 -24.47
CA GLN A 137 15.43 12.88 -23.09
C GLN A 137 14.10 12.87 -22.35
N THR A 138 12.99 13.24 -22.99
CA THR A 138 11.66 13.29 -22.34
C THR A 138 11.07 11.90 -22.08
N LEU A 139 11.33 10.93 -22.97
CA LEU A 139 10.88 9.53 -22.79
C LEU A 139 11.63 8.83 -21.65
N LEU A 140 12.96 9.01 -21.60
CA LEU A 140 13.74 8.65 -20.42
C LEU A 140 13.22 9.38 -19.18
N HIS A 141 12.82 10.65 -19.29
CA HIS A 141 12.37 11.45 -18.15
C HIS A 141 11.08 10.92 -17.49
N ILE A 142 10.11 10.39 -18.26
CA ILE A 142 8.80 9.92 -17.74
C ILE A 142 8.87 8.51 -17.14
N GLU A 143 9.60 7.58 -17.78
CA GLU A 143 9.88 6.28 -17.15
C GLU A 143 10.75 6.47 -15.92
N ASN A 144 11.83 7.27 -16.04
CA ASN A 144 12.67 7.58 -14.90
C ASN A 144 11.91 8.32 -13.80
N SER A 145 10.97 9.23 -14.09
CA SER A 145 10.25 9.98 -13.04
C SER A 145 9.30 9.11 -12.23
N ARG A 146 8.67 8.08 -12.83
CA ARG A 146 7.79 7.15 -12.11
C ARG A 146 8.57 6.15 -11.28
N TYR A 147 9.63 5.56 -11.84
CA TYR A 147 10.54 4.72 -11.08
C TYR A 147 11.25 5.52 -9.98
N GLN A 148 11.61 6.77 -10.24
CA GLN A 148 12.17 7.69 -9.27
C GLN A 148 11.15 8.07 -8.20
N LEU A 149 9.88 8.31 -8.55
CA LEU A 149 8.83 8.59 -7.58
C LEU A 149 8.58 7.38 -6.67
N PHE A 150 8.48 6.18 -7.26
CA PHE A 150 8.37 4.95 -6.48
C PHE A 150 9.60 4.78 -5.59
N HIS A 151 10.81 4.98 -6.10
CA HIS A 151 12.05 4.88 -5.34
C HIS A 151 12.07 5.91 -4.20
N VAL A 152 11.71 7.16 -4.45
CA VAL A 152 11.66 8.23 -3.44
C VAL A 152 10.66 7.87 -2.33
N LEU A 153 9.45 7.44 -2.70
CA LEU A 153 8.40 7.11 -1.73
C LEU A 153 8.65 5.77 -1.01
N SER A 154 9.28 4.80 -1.65
CA SER A 154 9.65 3.52 -1.01
C SER A 154 10.94 3.60 -0.18
N SER A 155 11.79 4.63 -0.39
CA SER A 155 13.06 4.81 0.33
C SER A 155 12.93 5.29 1.78
N SER A 156 11.71 5.57 2.27
CA SER A 156 11.48 5.99 3.65
C SER A 156 11.59 4.80 4.61
N SER A 157 12.82 4.37 4.89
CA SER A 157 13.13 3.24 5.78
C SER A 157 12.52 3.39 7.17
N LEU A 158 12.55 4.61 7.73
CA LEU A 158 12.02 4.89 9.06
C LEU A 158 10.50 4.77 9.12
N PHE A 159 9.80 5.31 8.11
CA PHE A 159 8.34 5.24 8.03
C PHE A 159 7.85 3.82 7.77
N ASN A 160 8.49 3.11 6.84
CA ASN A 160 8.17 1.71 6.54
C ASN A 160 8.35 0.83 7.78
N ARG A 161 9.49 0.96 8.49
CA ARG A 161 9.72 0.25 9.75
C ARG A 161 8.69 0.63 10.81
N PHE A 162 8.36 1.92 10.95
CA PHE A 162 7.36 2.36 11.91
C PHE A 162 5.99 1.71 11.65
N LEU A 163 5.54 1.64 10.40
CA LEU A 163 4.29 0.98 10.03
C LEU A 163 4.32 -0.53 10.26
N GLU A 164 5.43 -1.20 9.93
CA GLU A 164 5.60 -2.61 10.24
C GLU A 164 5.50 -2.88 11.73
N GLU A 165 6.13 -2.05 12.53
CA GLU A 165 6.16 -2.24 13.97
C GLU A 165 4.80 -1.95 14.62
N LEU A 166 4.04 -1.00 14.07
CA LEU A 166 2.65 -0.77 14.47
C LEU A 166 1.76 -2.00 14.19
N SER A 167 2.03 -2.75 13.12
CA SER A 167 1.25 -3.95 12.81
C SER A 167 1.43 -5.09 13.81
N PHE A 168 2.46 -5.05 14.67
CA PHE A 168 2.55 -6.00 15.79
C PHE A 168 1.50 -5.79 16.87
N LEU A 169 0.85 -4.61 16.90
CA LEU A 169 -0.27 -4.33 17.79
C LEU A 169 -1.56 -5.05 17.38
N GLU A 170 -1.64 -5.52 16.13
CA GLU A 170 -2.79 -6.27 15.63
C GLU A 170 -2.83 -7.69 16.21
N GLU A 171 -4.03 -8.19 16.51
CA GLU A 171 -4.21 -9.55 17.00
C GLU A 171 -4.12 -10.55 15.83
N PRO A 172 -3.18 -11.52 15.85
CA PRO A 172 -3.01 -12.50 14.76
C PRO A 172 -4.27 -13.28 14.42
N ARG A 173 -5.07 -13.58 15.45
CA ARG A 173 -6.36 -14.27 15.32
C ARG A 173 -7.35 -13.44 14.49
N ALA A 174 -7.40 -12.13 14.71
CA ALA A 174 -8.30 -11.23 13.99
C ALA A 174 -7.89 -11.11 12.51
N VAL A 175 -6.59 -10.94 12.25
CA VAL A 175 -6.04 -10.90 10.88
C VAL A 175 -6.33 -12.20 10.13
N LEU A 176 -6.15 -13.35 10.78
CA LEU A 176 -6.48 -14.65 10.18
C LEU A 176 -7.98 -14.78 9.85
N LYS A 177 -8.87 -14.40 10.77
CA LYS A 177 -10.33 -14.46 10.57
C LYS A 177 -10.76 -13.59 9.40
N GLU A 178 -10.22 -12.38 9.32
CA GLU A 178 -10.46 -11.47 8.20
C GLU A 178 -9.98 -12.09 6.89
N TRP A 179 -8.75 -12.62 6.85
CA TRP A 179 -8.20 -13.28 5.67
C TRP A 179 -9.07 -14.46 5.19
N PHE A 180 -9.58 -15.28 6.11
CA PHE A 180 -10.52 -16.35 5.74
C PHE A 180 -11.77 -15.80 5.04
N SER A 181 -12.35 -14.73 5.57
CA SER A 181 -13.61 -14.16 5.07
C SER A 181 -13.46 -13.34 3.79
N THR A 182 -12.38 -12.58 3.65
CA THR A 182 -12.17 -11.61 2.57
C THR A 182 -11.35 -12.16 1.41
N ARG A 183 -10.50 -13.17 1.66
CA ARG A 183 -9.58 -13.72 0.65
C ARG A 183 -9.85 -15.20 0.36
N ALA A 184 -9.65 -16.05 1.35
CA ALA A 184 -9.67 -17.49 1.12
C ALA A 184 -11.05 -17.98 0.65
N LYS A 185 -12.12 -17.65 1.38
CA LYS A 185 -13.47 -18.10 1.04
C LYS A 185 -13.91 -17.62 -0.36
N PRO A 186 -13.85 -16.32 -0.71
CA PRO A 186 -14.24 -15.86 -2.04
C PRO A 186 -13.47 -16.53 -3.19
N LEU A 187 -12.15 -16.76 -3.02
CA LEU A 187 -11.33 -17.46 -4.02
C LEU A 187 -11.72 -18.93 -4.14
N LEU A 188 -11.91 -19.63 -3.02
CA LEU A 188 -12.32 -21.03 -3.00
C LEU A 188 -13.73 -21.26 -3.57
N THR A 189 -14.63 -20.29 -3.42
CA THR A 189 -15.98 -20.33 -4.02
C THR A 189 -15.93 -20.18 -5.54
N LYS A 190 -14.96 -19.44 -6.08
CA LYS A 190 -14.83 -19.17 -7.52
C LYS A 190 -13.97 -20.20 -8.27
N THR A 191 -13.30 -21.11 -7.57
CA THR A 191 -12.28 -22.01 -8.15
C THR A 191 -12.55 -23.48 -7.82
N ALA A 192 -12.29 -24.36 -8.80
CA ALA A 192 -12.45 -25.80 -8.62
C ALA A 192 -11.33 -26.39 -7.74
N PRO A 193 -11.61 -27.43 -6.92
CA PRO A 193 -10.59 -28.20 -6.21
C PRO A 193 -9.48 -28.71 -7.13
N GLY A 194 -8.23 -28.64 -6.65
CA GLY A 194 -7.04 -29.09 -7.40
C GLY A 194 -6.64 -28.20 -8.58
N SER A 195 -7.34 -27.10 -8.85
CA SER A 195 -6.96 -26.17 -9.94
C SER A 195 -5.72 -25.33 -9.59
N ASP A 196 -4.95 -24.93 -10.62
CA ASP A 196 -3.80 -24.04 -10.44
C ASP A 196 -4.19 -22.70 -9.80
N ALA A 197 -5.41 -22.21 -10.04
CA ALA A 197 -5.96 -21.02 -9.39
C ALA A 197 -6.02 -21.14 -7.85
N ARG A 198 -6.08 -22.35 -7.29
CA ARG A 198 -6.05 -22.57 -5.84
C ARG A 198 -4.64 -22.57 -5.25
N ARG A 199 -3.59 -22.77 -6.07
CA ARG A 199 -2.21 -22.61 -5.60
C ARG A 199 -1.95 -21.19 -5.10
N VAL A 200 -2.62 -20.20 -5.70
CA VAL A 200 -2.58 -18.80 -5.24
C VAL A 200 -3.07 -18.66 -3.79
N VAL A 201 -4.12 -19.38 -3.39
CA VAL A 201 -4.60 -19.36 -1.99
C VAL A 201 -3.55 -19.93 -1.04
N CYS A 202 -2.91 -21.02 -1.44
CA CYS A 202 -1.81 -21.65 -0.70
C CYS A 202 -0.58 -20.70 -0.59
N GLU A 203 -0.22 -19.99 -1.67
CA GLU A 203 0.84 -18.98 -1.68
C GLU A 203 0.53 -17.77 -0.78
N HIS A 204 -0.72 -17.28 -0.80
CA HIS A 204 -1.15 -16.20 0.09
C HIS A 204 -1.09 -16.60 1.56
N TYR A 205 -1.48 -17.85 1.86
CA TYR A 205 -1.40 -18.38 3.21
C TYR A 205 0.06 -18.43 3.69
N VAL A 206 0.98 -18.90 2.84
CA VAL A 206 2.42 -18.90 3.14
C VAL A 206 2.95 -17.47 3.32
N ALA A 207 2.55 -16.52 2.49
CA ALA A 207 2.93 -15.11 2.64
C ALA A 207 2.41 -14.53 3.96
N LEU A 208 1.15 -14.80 4.32
CA LEU A 208 0.56 -14.39 5.60
C LEU A 208 1.35 -14.94 6.80
N ILE A 209 1.77 -16.20 6.74
CA ILE A 209 2.62 -16.82 7.76
C ILE A 209 3.99 -16.16 7.84
N LYS A 210 4.66 -15.96 6.70
CA LYS A 210 6.00 -15.34 6.64
C LYS A 210 5.97 -13.91 7.20
N ARG A 211 4.84 -13.21 7.03
CA ARG A 211 4.60 -11.90 7.63
C ARG A 211 4.20 -11.96 9.10
N SER A 212 4.15 -13.13 9.74
CA SER A 212 3.70 -13.28 11.13
C SER A 212 2.27 -12.79 11.36
N PHE A 213 1.36 -12.90 10.37
CA PHE A 213 -0.01 -12.35 10.41
C PHE A 213 -0.08 -10.82 10.55
N ARG A 214 0.80 -10.09 9.86
CA ARG A 214 0.77 -8.62 9.74
C ARG A 214 0.02 -8.20 8.46
N ARG A 215 -0.84 -7.19 8.54
CA ARG A 215 -1.59 -6.68 7.38
C ARG A 215 -0.76 -5.85 6.39
N PRO A 216 0.09 -4.90 6.81
CA PRO A 216 0.75 -4.02 5.85
C PRO A 216 1.62 -4.80 4.87
N VAL A 217 1.33 -4.62 3.58
CA VAL A 217 2.19 -5.13 2.50
C VAL A 217 3.14 -4.01 2.14
N LEU A 218 4.36 -4.07 2.67
CA LEU A 218 5.41 -3.22 2.13
C LEU A 218 5.74 -3.69 0.72
N THR A 219 5.92 -2.73 -0.16
CA THR A 219 6.22 -2.99 -1.56
C THR A 219 7.61 -2.47 -1.90
N ARG A 220 8.26 -3.15 -2.84
CA ARG A 220 9.49 -2.69 -3.46
C ARG A 220 9.39 -2.83 -4.97
N LEU A 221 10.25 -2.11 -5.66
CA LEU A 221 10.45 -2.29 -7.08
C LEU A 221 11.47 -3.42 -7.28
N SER A 222 11.13 -4.42 -8.08
CA SER A 222 12.06 -5.46 -8.53
C SER A 222 12.91 -4.98 -9.70
N ASP A 223 14.01 -5.69 -9.97
CA ASP A 223 14.95 -5.35 -11.05
C ASP A 223 14.29 -5.42 -12.44
N ASP A 224 13.21 -6.18 -12.59
CA ASP A 224 12.37 -6.27 -13.79
C ASP A 224 11.20 -5.27 -13.80
N GLY A 225 11.23 -4.24 -12.95
CA GLY A 225 10.26 -3.15 -12.97
C GLY A 225 8.88 -3.52 -12.43
N ARG A 226 8.75 -4.57 -11.62
CA ARG A 226 7.48 -4.93 -10.98
C ARG A 226 7.42 -4.41 -9.55
N ILE A 227 6.25 -3.97 -9.13
CA ILE A 227 5.98 -3.72 -7.71
C ILE A 227 5.70 -5.08 -7.09
N VAL A 228 6.61 -5.52 -6.24
CA VAL A 228 6.52 -6.80 -5.53
C VAL A 228 6.44 -6.54 -4.05
N GLU A 229 5.93 -7.52 -3.33
CA GLU A 229 6.03 -7.53 -1.87
C GLU A 229 7.51 -7.54 -1.44
N LEU A 230 7.82 -6.72 -0.43
CA LEU A 230 9.09 -6.78 0.26
C LEU A 230 9.11 -7.98 1.22
N ALA A 231 9.96 -8.96 0.92
CA ALA A 231 10.22 -10.07 1.84
C ALA A 231 11.01 -9.55 3.03
N ASN A 232 10.32 -9.20 4.12
CA ASN A 232 10.98 -8.60 5.28
C ASN A 232 11.81 -9.64 6.04
N GLU A 233 13.05 -9.27 6.34
CA GLU A 233 13.80 -9.88 7.43
C GLU A 233 13.00 -9.60 8.71
N LEU A 234 12.61 -10.66 9.43
CA LEU A 234 11.71 -10.56 10.58
C LEU A 234 12.22 -9.51 11.59
N PRO A 235 11.45 -8.44 11.86
CA PRO A 235 11.75 -7.57 12.98
C PRO A 235 11.70 -8.39 14.29
N SER A 236 12.39 -7.93 15.33
CA SER A 236 12.41 -8.64 16.60
C SER A 236 11.01 -8.62 17.24
N ASN A 237 10.26 -9.73 17.16
CA ASN A 237 8.94 -9.83 17.77
C ASN A 237 9.04 -9.72 19.30
N GLY A 238 8.14 -8.93 19.90
CA GLY A 238 7.99 -8.91 21.35
C GLY A 238 7.47 -10.25 21.89
N SER A 239 7.74 -10.52 23.17
CA SER A 239 7.46 -11.81 23.82
C SER A 239 5.98 -12.23 23.73
N TYR A 240 5.05 -11.30 23.96
CA TYR A 240 3.61 -11.53 23.88
C TYR A 240 3.16 -11.78 22.44
N ARG A 241 3.65 -10.97 21.50
CA ARG A 241 3.31 -11.11 20.08
C ARG A 241 3.78 -12.44 19.49
N PHE A 242 5.00 -12.86 19.82
CA PHE A 242 5.54 -14.15 19.44
C PHE A 242 4.72 -15.32 19.99
N ALA A 243 4.30 -15.24 21.26
CA ALA A 243 3.46 -16.27 21.87
C ALA A 243 2.09 -16.39 21.18
N GLN A 244 1.46 -15.28 20.81
CA GLN A 244 0.18 -15.29 20.09
C GLN A 244 0.33 -15.84 18.67
N GLU A 245 1.35 -15.40 17.94
CA GLU A 245 1.68 -15.91 16.60
C GLU A 245 1.86 -17.42 16.61
N LYS A 246 2.70 -17.94 17.53
CA LYS A 246 2.98 -19.37 17.64
C LYS A 246 1.71 -20.19 17.89
N ARG A 247 0.78 -19.68 18.69
CA ARG A 247 -0.53 -20.33 18.93
C ARG A 247 -1.35 -20.43 17.65
N VAL A 248 -1.46 -19.32 16.92
CA VAL A 248 -2.20 -19.28 15.65
C VAL A 248 -1.56 -20.17 14.59
N LEU A 249 -0.24 -20.07 14.42
CA LEU A 249 0.52 -20.91 13.49
C LEU A 249 0.32 -22.40 13.79
N THR A 250 0.40 -22.80 15.06
CA THR A 250 0.26 -24.21 15.47
C THR A 250 -1.14 -24.74 15.14
N ALA A 251 -2.19 -23.96 15.43
CA ALA A 251 -3.57 -24.34 15.11
C ALA A 251 -3.78 -24.45 13.59
N CYS A 252 -3.29 -23.48 12.81
CA CYS A 252 -3.41 -23.52 11.36
C CYS A 252 -2.63 -24.67 10.74
N ALA A 253 -1.40 -24.94 11.20
CA ALA A 253 -0.58 -26.04 10.70
C ALA A 253 -1.23 -27.41 10.92
N GLN A 254 -1.95 -27.61 12.03
CA GLN A 254 -2.68 -28.86 12.30
C GLN A 254 -3.87 -29.06 11.36
N VAL A 255 -4.56 -27.99 10.96
CA VAL A 255 -5.76 -28.07 10.14
C VAL A 255 -5.46 -27.99 8.65
N PHE A 256 -4.61 -27.07 8.21
CA PHE A 256 -4.33 -26.79 6.80
C PHE A 256 -2.98 -27.35 6.31
N GLY A 257 -2.12 -27.80 7.23
CA GLY A 257 -0.72 -28.12 6.95
C GLY A 257 0.19 -26.88 7.10
N PRO A 258 1.52 -27.08 7.21
CA PRO A 258 2.47 -25.99 7.43
C PRO A 258 2.44 -24.95 6.29
N ASP A 259 2.29 -25.41 5.04
CA ASP A 259 2.24 -24.55 3.85
C ASP A 259 0.82 -24.38 3.30
N GLY A 260 -0.19 -24.81 4.06
CA GLY A 260 -1.60 -24.67 3.67
C GLY A 260 -2.01 -25.60 2.53
N GLY A 261 -1.24 -26.64 2.21
CA GLY A 261 -1.51 -27.53 1.06
C GLY A 261 -2.92 -28.15 1.04
N ARG A 262 -3.59 -28.30 2.19
CA ARG A 262 -4.99 -28.76 2.22
C ARG A 262 -5.95 -27.75 1.59
N LEU A 263 -5.66 -26.45 1.63
CA LEU A 263 -6.48 -25.40 1.02
C LEU A 263 -6.66 -25.59 -0.49
N CYS A 264 -5.69 -26.24 -1.13
CA CYS A 264 -5.72 -26.49 -2.56
C CYS A 264 -6.81 -27.54 -2.95
N GLU A 265 -7.15 -28.48 -2.06
CA GLU A 265 -8.06 -29.60 -2.35
C GLU A 265 -9.45 -29.49 -1.68
N VAL A 266 -9.63 -28.67 -0.66
CA VAL A 266 -10.86 -28.63 0.16
C VAL A 266 -12.07 -28.06 -0.57
N THR A 267 -13.26 -28.60 -0.32
CA THR A 267 -14.50 -27.91 -0.74
C THR A 267 -14.73 -26.66 0.11
N VAL A 268 -15.66 -25.79 -0.31
CA VAL A 268 -16.03 -24.59 0.49
C VAL A 268 -16.61 -25.01 1.85
N GLU A 269 -17.38 -26.10 1.90
CA GLU A 269 -17.97 -26.64 3.12
C GLU A 269 -16.89 -27.21 4.06
N ASP A 270 -15.95 -27.98 3.52
CA ASP A 270 -14.79 -28.49 4.29
C ASP A 270 -13.95 -27.35 4.85
N PHE A 271 -13.78 -26.28 4.06
CA PHE A 271 -13.06 -25.08 4.49
C PHE A 271 -13.77 -24.39 5.66
N GLU A 272 -15.10 -24.23 5.61
CA GLU A 272 -15.84 -23.64 6.74
C GLU A 272 -15.74 -24.50 8.01
N HIS A 273 -15.80 -25.82 7.88
CA HIS A 273 -15.58 -26.74 9.00
C HIS A 273 -14.15 -26.64 9.54
N ALA A 274 -13.15 -26.55 8.66
CA ALA A 274 -11.76 -26.36 9.01
C ALA A 274 -11.53 -25.04 9.77
N VAL A 275 -12.14 -23.94 9.34
CA VAL A 275 -12.08 -22.65 10.04
C VAL A 275 -12.66 -22.76 11.45
N LYS A 276 -13.83 -23.40 11.62
CA LYS A 276 -14.41 -23.66 12.96
C LYS A 276 -13.48 -24.48 13.84
N SER A 277 -12.86 -25.52 13.28
CA SER A 277 -11.88 -26.36 14.00
C SER A 277 -10.68 -25.55 14.50
N VAL A 278 -10.14 -24.64 13.67
CA VAL A 278 -9.08 -23.71 14.11
C VAL A 278 -9.55 -22.82 15.25
N GLU A 279 -10.74 -22.24 15.17
CA GLU A 279 -11.29 -21.39 16.24
C GLU A 279 -11.47 -22.16 17.56
N GLU A 280 -11.96 -23.41 17.49
CA GLU A 280 -12.10 -24.27 18.65
C GLU A 280 -10.75 -24.60 19.30
N MET A 281 -9.73 -24.91 18.52
CA MET A 281 -8.38 -25.16 19.04
C MET A 281 -7.80 -23.92 19.71
N LEU A 282 -7.96 -22.74 19.11
CA LEU A 282 -7.51 -21.48 19.69
C LEU A 282 -8.23 -21.14 21.00
N ASN A 283 -9.51 -21.50 21.12
CA ASN A 283 -10.29 -21.32 22.34
C ASN A 283 -9.89 -22.32 23.46
N LYS A 284 -9.45 -23.53 23.10
CA LYS A 284 -8.97 -24.55 24.06
C LYS A 284 -7.54 -24.27 24.56
N LEU A 285 -6.72 -23.61 23.76
CA LEU A 285 -5.35 -23.25 24.15
C LEU A 285 -5.35 -22.23 25.31
N PRO A 286 -4.43 -22.36 26.29
CA PRO A 286 -4.29 -21.40 27.37
C PRO A 286 -4.19 -19.97 26.83
N LYS A 287 -4.99 -19.06 27.38
CA LYS A 287 -4.92 -17.65 27.01
C LYS A 287 -3.55 -17.09 27.39
N VAL A 288 -2.86 -16.47 26.44
CA VAL A 288 -1.69 -15.63 26.77
C VAL A 288 -2.21 -14.45 27.57
N THR A 289 -1.59 -14.17 28.71
CA THR A 289 -1.99 -13.03 29.54
C THR A 289 -1.74 -11.76 28.76
N ASN A 290 -2.77 -10.92 28.60
CA ASN A 290 -2.64 -9.64 27.90
C ASN A 290 -1.50 -8.83 28.51
N SER A 291 -0.54 -8.42 27.68
CA SER A 291 0.48 -7.48 28.12
C SER A 291 -0.02 -6.05 27.96
N ARG A 292 0.33 -5.19 28.92
CA ARG A 292 0.16 -3.73 28.79
C ARG A 292 1.46 -3.05 28.35
N ARG A 293 2.55 -3.78 28.14
CA ARG A 293 3.85 -3.21 27.79
C ARG A 293 4.03 -3.22 26.28
N LEU A 294 4.35 -2.07 25.70
CA LEU A 294 4.64 -1.93 24.28
C LEU A 294 5.78 -2.84 23.83
N SER A 295 6.80 -3.02 24.67
CA SER A 295 7.95 -3.89 24.40
C SER A 295 7.58 -5.36 24.19
N ASP A 296 6.46 -5.82 24.74
CA ASP A 296 6.00 -7.21 24.55
C ASP A 296 5.29 -7.41 23.20
N TYR A 297 4.95 -6.32 22.51
CA TYR A 297 4.44 -6.32 21.15
C TYR A 297 5.54 -5.96 20.14
N SER A 298 6.11 -4.77 20.31
CA SER A 298 7.21 -4.21 19.51
C SER A 298 8.29 -3.63 20.43
N PRO A 299 9.43 -4.33 20.61
CA PRO A 299 10.60 -3.80 21.29
C PRO A 299 11.14 -2.53 20.64
N TRP A 300 11.05 -2.43 19.31
CA TRP A 300 11.54 -1.27 18.56
C TRP A 300 10.72 -0.02 18.87
N LEU A 301 9.39 -0.09 18.82
CA LEU A 301 8.54 1.08 19.17
C LEU A 301 8.73 1.50 20.63
N ALA A 302 8.98 0.55 21.53
CA ALA A 302 9.21 0.85 22.94
C ALA A 302 10.53 1.61 23.19
N GLN A 303 11.52 1.45 22.30
CA GLN A 303 12.82 2.12 22.37
C GLN A 303 12.91 3.32 21.41
N PHE A 304 11.90 3.52 20.57
CA PHE A 304 11.91 4.55 19.54
C PHE A 304 12.02 5.95 20.16
N THR A 305 13.11 6.64 19.82
CA THR A 305 13.31 8.06 20.11
C THR A 305 13.94 8.75 18.91
N THR A 306 13.44 9.94 18.55
CA THR A 306 13.91 10.69 17.36
C THR A 306 15.42 10.96 17.29
N PRO A 307 16.16 11.27 18.37
CA PRO A 307 17.58 11.61 18.26
C PRO A 307 18.50 10.41 18.00
N GLU A 308 18.03 9.16 18.13
CA GLU A 308 18.87 7.96 17.97
C GLU A 308 18.91 7.40 16.53
N HIS A 309 18.03 7.86 15.64
CA HIS A 309 18.04 7.46 14.24
C HIS A 309 18.86 8.44 13.40
N SER A 310 20.17 8.18 13.35
CA SER A 310 21.22 8.92 12.62
C SER A 310 21.06 8.97 11.09
N SER A 311 19.88 8.65 10.53
CA SER A 311 19.59 8.68 9.10
C SER A 311 19.09 10.04 8.59
N GLY A 312 18.85 11.02 9.48
CA GLY A 312 18.30 12.31 9.10
C GLY A 312 16.85 12.26 8.62
N GLN A 313 16.18 11.11 8.74
CA GLN A 313 14.76 10.95 8.45
C GLN A 313 13.92 11.32 9.68
N GLU A 314 12.94 12.21 9.50
CA GLU A 314 12.00 12.59 10.55
C GLU A 314 10.68 11.85 10.38
N LEU A 315 10.17 11.28 11.47
CA LEU A 315 8.83 10.69 11.49
C LEU A 315 7.81 11.78 11.85
N ARG A 316 6.93 12.11 10.91
CA ARG A 316 5.87 13.10 11.07
C ARG A 316 4.51 12.41 11.18
N MET A 317 3.59 13.03 11.92
CA MET A 317 2.21 12.56 12.01
C MET A 317 1.54 12.54 10.63
N PRO A 318 0.85 11.44 10.26
CA PRO A 318 0.18 11.33 8.96
C PRO A 318 -1.06 12.25 8.82
N VAL A 319 -1.52 12.36 7.57
CA VAL A 319 -2.40 13.37 6.93
C VAL A 319 -3.65 13.82 7.71
N ALA A 320 -4.21 13.04 8.63
CA ALA A 320 -5.47 13.38 9.32
C ALA A 320 -5.41 14.73 10.07
N ALA A 321 -4.22 15.19 10.47
CA ALA A 321 -4.02 16.50 11.08
C ALA A 321 -4.07 17.68 10.09
N TYR A 322 -3.89 17.45 8.78
CA TYR A 322 -3.76 18.51 7.76
C TYR A 322 -4.92 18.55 6.76
N ALA A 323 -5.79 17.54 6.77
CA ALA A 323 -6.90 17.40 5.81
C ALA A 323 -8.01 18.47 5.97
N TYR A 324 -8.09 19.17 7.11
CA TYR A 324 -9.21 20.08 7.40
C TYR A 324 -8.81 21.54 7.67
N ASP A 325 -7.54 21.81 7.99
CA ASP A 325 -7.11 23.16 8.38
C ASP A 325 -5.88 23.64 7.59
N CYS A 326 -6.11 24.07 6.34
CA CYS A 326 -5.11 24.70 5.47
C CYS A 326 -4.63 26.10 5.94
N SER A 327 -4.87 26.47 7.20
CA SER A 327 -4.22 27.63 7.82
C SER A 327 -2.82 27.29 8.33
N LEU A 328 -2.53 26.00 8.52
CA LEU A 328 -1.21 25.49 8.84
C LEU A 328 -0.41 25.37 7.55
N GLN A 329 0.57 26.25 7.37
CA GLN A 329 1.63 25.99 6.40
C GLN A 329 2.24 24.61 6.72
N PRO A 330 2.66 23.83 5.70
CA PRO A 330 3.38 22.55 5.89
C PRO A 330 4.63 22.63 6.79
N SER A 331 5.08 23.85 7.12
CA SER A 331 6.13 24.16 8.10
C SER A 331 5.75 23.87 9.56
N GLN A 332 4.47 23.59 9.88
CA GLN A 332 4.01 23.26 11.24
C GLN A 332 3.69 21.78 11.42
N SER A 333 4.52 20.91 10.84
CA SER A 333 4.27 19.47 10.93
C SER A 333 4.60 18.91 12.32
N VAL A 334 3.68 18.14 12.92
CA VAL A 334 3.90 17.49 14.21
C VAL A 334 4.82 16.28 14.03
N LEU A 335 5.92 16.24 14.79
CA LEU A 335 6.87 15.13 14.82
C LEU A 335 6.42 14.07 15.84
N ILE A 336 6.59 12.80 15.48
CA ILE A 336 6.45 11.68 16.42
C ILE A 336 7.80 11.52 17.13
N TYR A 337 7.87 12.01 18.37
CA TYR A 337 9.11 11.98 19.14
C TYR A 337 9.40 10.62 19.78
N ARG A 338 8.34 10.01 20.32
CA ARG A 338 8.36 8.75 21.06
C ARG A 338 6.97 8.12 21.04
N VAL A 339 6.90 6.82 21.32
CA VAL A 339 5.65 6.12 21.59
C VAL A 339 5.60 5.77 23.07
N GLU A 340 4.44 5.92 23.72
CA GLU A 340 4.32 5.56 25.13
C GLU A 340 4.51 4.06 25.36
N SER A 341 5.20 3.70 26.44
CA SER A 341 5.55 2.32 26.76
C SER A 341 4.36 1.44 27.17
N SER A 342 3.18 2.04 27.38
CA SER A 342 1.97 1.34 27.82
C SER A 342 0.92 1.26 26.72
N ILE A 343 0.33 0.07 26.56
CA ILE A 343 -0.79 -0.19 25.66
C ILE A 343 -2.06 -0.41 26.48
N ASN A 344 -3.14 0.23 26.05
CA ASN A 344 -4.49 -0.02 26.54
C ASN A 344 -5.29 -0.70 25.43
N VAL A 345 -5.77 -1.91 25.70
CA VAL A 345 -6.68 -2.61 24.79
C VAL A 345 -8.09 -2.05 25.03
N SER A 346 -8.64 -1.37 24.03
CA SER A 346 -10.04 -0.94 24.06
C SER A 346 -10.95 -2.15 23.94
N VAL A 347 -12.01 -2.19 24.75
CA VAL A 347 -13.10 -3.15 24.56
C VAL A 347 -13.97 -2.64 23.41
N SER A 348 -13.73 -3.16 22.21
CA SER A 348 -14.65 -3.02 21.08
C SER A 348 -15.23 -4.38 20.74
N LEU A 349 -16.54 -4.43 20.50
CA LEU A 349 -17.24 -5.65 20.08
C LEU A 349 -16.71 -6.12 18.71
N ASN A 350 -16.32 -7.39 18.65
CA ASN A 350 -16.08 -8.16 17.42
C ASN A 350 -17.27 -9.09 17.16
#